data_AF-A0A511WNL5-F1
#
_entry.id   AF-A0A511WNL5-F1
#
_cell.length_a   1.000
_cell.length_b   1.000
_cell.length_c   1.000
_cell.angle_alpha   90.00
_cell.angle_beta   90.00
_cell.angle_gamma   90.00
#
_symmetry.space_group_name_H-M   'P 1'
#
loop_
_entity.id
_entity.type
_entity.pdbx_description
1 polymer ?
#
loop_
_entity_poly.entity_id
_entity_poly.type
_entity_poly.pdbx_seq_one_letter_code
_entity_poly.pdbx_strand_id
1 'polypeptide(L)'
;MRRSNTIAKLLTYCAIAIVVLGVISFFAIILNQRIGAAITGVGVLVSSLVTGLLFLGFAEVIHLLQGMYDQNREHEPSEIDFTYEEEDELTRKIDAEDEREIRSFFNERNQKVEEIHPTDKPFIYIVEVEGKRKKVEAGGFTLKILE
;
A
#
# COMPACT_ATOMS: atom_id res chain seq x y z
N MET A 1 10.58 0.06 -8.59
CA MET A 1 11.24 1.40 -8.51
C MET A 1 10.50 2.22 -7.46
N ARG A 2 11.15 2.70 -6.39
CA ARG A 2 10.50 3.50 -5.33
C ARG A 2 9.88 4.75 -5.96
N ARG A 3 8.54 4.81 -6.01
CA ARG A 3 7.80 5.99 -6.50
C ARG A 3 8.12 7.14 -5.57
N SER A 4 8.85 8.13 -6.07
CA SER A 4 9.36 9.19 -5.22
C SER A 4 8.23 10.17 -4.92
N ASN A 5 7.89 10.33 -3.64
CA ASN A 5 6.83 11.23 -3.24
C ASN A 5 7.27 12.68 -3.31
N THR A 6 6.88 13.34 -4.40
CA THR A 6 7.19 14.76 -4.69
C THR A 6 6.73 15.68 -3.55
N ILE A 7 5.57 15.39 -2.95
CA ILE A 7 5.00 16.17 -1.84
C ILE A 7 5.86 16.06 -0.59
N ALA A 8 6.23 14.83 -0.18
CA ALA A 8 7.10 14.61 0.98
C ALA A 8 8.47 15.28 0.77
N LYS A 9 9.08 15.12 -0.41
CA LYS A 9 10.34 15.79 -0.78
C LYS A 9 10.23 17.32 -0.71
N LEU A 10 9.12 17.89 -1.17
CA LEU A 10 8.88 19.32 -1.12
C LEU A 10 8.78 19.83 0.32
N LEU A 11 8.06 19.12 1.20
CA LEU A 11 8.00 19.47 2.62
C LEU A 11 9.39 19.42 3.28
N THR A 12 10.19 18.39 2.98
CA THR A 12 11.57 18.29 3.49
C THR A 12 12.41 19.48 3.05
N TYR A 13 12.30 19.90 1.78
CA TYR A 13 13.02 21.06 1.26
C TYR A 13 12.57 22.35 1.96
N CYS A 14 11.26 22.54 2.14
CA CYS A 14 10.71 23.67 2.90
C CYS A 14 11.21 23.68 4.35
N ALA A 15 11.25 22.52 5.03
CA ALA A 15 11.77 22.40 6.38
C ALA A 15 13.23 22.88 6.47
N ILE A 16 14.08 22.41 5.55
CA ILE A 16 15.49 22.81 5.49
C ILE A 16 15.60 24.32 5.24
N ALA A 17 14.83 24.86 4.28
CA ALA A 17 14.84 26.28 3.96
C ALA A 17 14.45 27.14 5.17
N ILE A 18 13.40 26.76 5.92
CA ILE A 18 12.96 27.47 7.12
C ILE A 18 14.05 27.47 8.19
N VAL A 19 14.70 26.33 8.43
CA VAL A 19 15.78 26.23 9.42
C VAL A 19 16.97 27.10 9.02
N VAL A 20 17.40 27.03 7.75
CA VAL A 20 18.52 27.83 7.23
C VAL A 20 18.22 29.33 7.35
N LEU A 21 17.03 29.77 6.92
CA LEU A 21 16.61 31.17 7.05
C LEU A 21 16.50 31.62 8.50
N GLY A 22 16.05 30.75 9.39
CA GLY A 22 16.02 30.99 10.84
C GLY A 22 17.39 31.22 11.44
N VAL A 23 18.37 30.39 11.07
CA VAL A 23 19.77 30.53 11.49
C VAL A 23 20.37 31.83 10.96
N ILE A 24 20.16 32.16 9.68
CA ILE A 24 20.64 33.42 9.09
C ILE A 24 20.02 34.62 9.82
N SER A 25 18.71 34.57 10.07
CA SER A 25 17.97 35.62 10.77
C SER A 25 18.47 35.79 12.21
N PHE A 26 18.78 34.69 12.90
CA PHE A 26 19.37 34.73 14.24
C PHE A 26 20.69 35.52 14.25
N PHE A 27 21.62 35.19 13.34
CA PHE A 27 22.88 35.93 13.25
C PHE A 27 22.68 37.39 12.88
N ALA A 28 21.79 37.68 11.92
CA ALA A 28 21.48 39.05 11.53
C ALA A 28 20.93 39.90 12.70
N ILE A 29 20.08 39.31 13.55
CA ILE A 29 19.50 39.99 14.72
C ILE A 29 20.57 40.24 15.80
N ILE A 30 21.39 39.22 16.12
CA ILE A 30 22.43 39.33 17.14
C ILE A 30 23.51 40.36 16.76
N LEU A 31 23.91 40.39 15.49
CA LEU A 31 24.92 41.33 14.99
C LEU A 31 24.45 42.79 14.99
N ASN A 32 23.13 43.04 15.05
CA ASN A 32 22.57 44.40 15.06
C ASN A 32 22.66 45.10 16.44
N GLN A 33 23.19 44.43 17.47
CA GLN A 33 23.47 44.96 18.83
C GLN A 33 22.35 45.79 19.49
N ARG A 34 21.09 45.56 19.13
CA ARG A 34 19.95 46.22 19.77
C ARG A 34 19.68 45.64 21.15
N ILE A 35 19.19 46.48 22.07
CA ILE A 35 18.70 46.03 23.37
C ILE A 35 17.58 45.00 23.14
N GLY A 36 17.71 43.81 23.72
CA GLY A 36 16.76 42.69 23.54
C GLY A 36 17.03 41.78 22.34
N ALA A 37 18.03 42.07 21.50
CA ALA A 37 18.36 41.25 20.32
C ALA A 37 18.66 39.78 20.66
N ALA A 38 19.22 39.51 21.83
CA ALA A 38 19.46 38.14 22.30
C ALA A 38 18.16 37.34 22.46
N ILE A 39 17.16 37.93 23.13
CA ILE A 39 15.88 37.27 23.39
C ILE A 39 15.12 37.07 22.09
N THR A 40 15.04 38.11 21.25
CA THR A 40 14.37 38.04 19.95
C THR A 40 15.06 37.05 19.01
N GLY A 41 16.39 37.08 18.94
CA GLY A 41 17.17 36.17 18.11
C GLY A 41 16.94 34.72 18.52
N VAL A 42 17.10 34.40 19.81
CA VAL A 42 16.85 33.04 20.32
C VAL A 42 15.41 32.60 20.05
N GLY A 43 14.43 33.50 20.22
CA GLY A 43 13.02 33.22 19.88
C GLY A 43 12.82 32.85 18.41
N VAL A 44 13.43 33.61 17.49
CA VAL A 44 13.38 33.33 16.04
C VAL A 44 14.06 32.00 15.72
N LEU A 45 15.21 31.72 16.32
CA LEU A 45 15.94 30.46 16.11
C LEU A 45 15.11 29.25 16.57
N VAL A 46 14.58 29.30 17.80
CA VAL A 46 13.76 28.23 18.37
C VAL A 46 12.49 28.04 17.55
N SER A 47 11.78 29.13 17.20
CA SER A 47 10.57 29.02 16.38
C SER A 47 10.87 28.38 15.03
N SER A 48 11.97 28.77 14.37
CA SER A 48 12.35 28.22 13.07
C SER A 48 12.71 26.73 13.16
N LEU A 49 13.39 26.32 14.24
CA LEU A 49 13.69 24.92 14.51
C LEU A 49 12.43 24.09 14.77
N VAL A 50 11.53 24.58 15.63
CA VAL A 50 10.25 23.90 15.92
C VAL A 50 9.41 23.76 14.67
N THR A 51 9.27 24.83 13.88
CA THR A 51 8.54 24.78 12.61
C THR A 51 9.22 23.84 11.61
N GLY A 52 10.54 23.87 11.47
CA GLY A 52 11.28 22.95 10.61
C GLY A 52 11.08 21.48 10.99
N LEU A 53 11.15 21.16 12.29
CA LEU A 53 10.90 19.83 12.81
C LEU A 53 9.45 19.37 12.55
N LEU A 54 8.46 20.26 12.71
CA LEU A 54 7.07 19.95 12.38
C LEU A 54 6.89 19.59 10.90
N PHE A 55 7.48 20.38 10.00
CA PHE A 55 7.42 20.09 8.56
C PHE A 55 8.11 18.78 8.21
N LEU A 56 9.24 18.47 8.84
CA LEU A 56 9.93 17.19 8.66
C LEU A 56 9.05 16.03 9.15
N GLY A 57 8.42 16.17 10.31
CA GLY A 57 7.48 15.19 10.85
C GLY A 57 6.29 14.95 9.91
N PHE A 58 5.70 16.00 9.36
CA PHE A 58 4.63 15.87 8.37
C PHE A 58 5.10 15.23 7.06
N ALA A 59 6.32 15.52 6.60
CA ALA A 59 6.88 14.86 5.42
C ALA A 59 6.94 13.34 5.60
N GLU A 60 7.37 12.89 6.78
CA GLU A 60 7.48 11.46 7.12
C GLU A 60 6.10 10.80 7.22
N VAL A 61 5.15 11.44 7.89
CA VAL A 61 3.77 10.93 7.98
C VAL A 61 3.15 10.79 6.59
N ILE A 62 3.32 11.79 5.72
CA ILE A 62 2.81 11.73 4.35
C ILE A 62 3.50 10.61 3.57
N HIS A 63 4.81 10.44 3.74
CA HIS A 63 5.55 9.36 3.09
C HIS A 63 5.02 7.97 3.49
N LEU A 64 4.76 7.77 4.79
CA LEU A 64 4.18 6.53 5.32
C LEU A 64 2.77 6.29 4.78
N LEU A 65 1.91 7.30 4.78
CA LEU A 65 0.55 7.20 4.24
C LEU A 65 0.54 6.87 2.76
N GLN A 66 1.45 7.46 1.98
CA GLN A 66 1.60 7.14 0.56
C GLN A 66 2.14 5.72 0.35
N GLY A 67 3.04 5.25 1.21
CA GLY A 67 3.48 3.85 1.19
C GLY A 67 2.32 2.88 1.42
N MET A 68 1.45 3.15 2.39
CA MET A 68 0.25 2.33 2.63
C MET A 68 -0.73 2.40 1.45
N TYR A 69 -0.94 3.58 0.87
CA TYR A 69 -1.81 3.75 -0.28
C TYR A 69 -1.29 3.00 -1.51
N ASP A 70 0.01 3.09 -1.81
CA ASP A 70 0.64 2.38 -2.92
C ASP A 70 0.62 0.86 -2.70
N GLN A 71 0.83 0.37 -1.47
CA GLN A 71 0.71 -1.05 -1.14
C GLN A 71 -0.72 -1.58 -1.35
N ASN A 72 -1.73 -0.76 -1.06
CA ASN A 72 -3.13 -1.11 -1.30
C ASN A 72 -3.48 -1.09 -2.81
N ARG A 73 -2.67 -0.43 -3.66
CA ARG A 73 -2.82 -0.41 -5.13
C ARG A 73 -1.96 -1.45 -5.84
N GLU A 74 -0.87 -1.94 -5.26
CA GLU A 74 -0.20 -3.17 -5.71
C GLU A 74 -1.07 -4.42 -5.47
N HIS A 75 -2.23 -4.26 -4.83
CA HIS A 75 -3.33 -5.22 -4.79
C HIS A 75 -4.53 -4.78 -5.66
N GLU A 76 -4.34 -3.90 -6.65
CA GLU A 76 -5.22 -3.94 -7.82
C GLU A 76 -5.07 -5.36 -8.40
N PRO A 77 -6.15 -6.16 -8.48
CA PRO A 77 -6.06 -7.54 -8.95
C PRO A 77 -5.40 -7.47 -10.32
N SER A 78 -4.26 -8.15 -10.45
CA SER A 78 -3.75 -8.53 -11.77
C SER A 78 -4.97 -9.03 -12.54
N GLU A 79 -5.29 -8.42 -13.69
CA GLU A 79 -6.32 -8.93 -14.60
C GLU A 79 -6.22 -10.44 -14.55
N ILE A 80 -7.29 -11.11 -14.07
CA ILE A 80 -7.25 -12.54 -13.83
C ILE A 80 -6.82 -13.18 -15.14
N ASP A 81 -5.56 -13.61 -15.17
CA ASP A 81 -5.01 -14.28 -16.31
C ASP A 81 -5.62 -15.69 -16.29
N PHE A 82 -6.61 -15.88 -17.14
CA PHE A 82 -7.23 -17.19 -17.37
C PHE A 82 -6.37 -18.05 -18.32
N THR A 83 -5.12 -17.66 -18.59
CA THR A 83 -4.20 -18.45 -19.40
C THR A 83 -3.74 -19.66 -18.59
N TYR A 84 -4.17 -20.82 -19.07
CA TYR A 84 -3.64 -22.11 -18.64
C TYR A 84 -2.36 -22.34 -19.44
N GLU A 85 -1.22 -22.55 -18.77
CA GLU A 85 -0.11 -23.26 -19.41
C GLU A 85 -0.55 -24.72 -19.53
N GLU A 86 -0.90 -25.15 -20.75
CA GLU A 86 -1.35 -26.51 -21.11
C GLU A 86 -0.31 -27.62 -20.80
N GLU A 87 0.83 -27.31 -20.19
CA GLU A 87 1.96 -28.25 -20.08
C GLU A 87 1.98 -29.14 -18.83
N ASP A 88 1.08 -28.97 -17.85
CA ASP A 88 1.11 -29.76 -16.60
C ASP A 88 -0.23 -30.44 -16.23
N GLU A 89 -0.90 -31.00 -17.25
CA GLU A 89 -2.19 -31.71 -17.14
C GLU A 89 -2.13 -33.08 -16.43
N LEU A 90 -1.15 -33.35 -15.57
CA LEU A 90 -0.98 -34.64 -14.89
C LEU A 90 -0.24 -34.48 -13.57
N THR A 91 -0.92 -34.08 -12.47
CA THR A 91 -0.81 -34.72 -11.12
C THR A 91 -1.37 -33.94 -9.93
N ARG A 92 -1.90 -32.72 -10.06
CA ARG A 92 -2.57 -32.08 -8.90
C ARG A 92 -4.02 -32.57 -8.80
N LYS A 93 -4.21 -33.69 -8.10
CA LYS A 93 -5.54 -34.14 -7.67
C LYS A 93 -6.14 -33.06 -6.79
N ILE A 94 -7.35 -32.62 -7.12
CA ILE A 94 -8.17 -31.75 -6.28
C ILE A 94 -8.45 -32.52 -4.98
N ASP A 95 -8.30 -31.86 -3.84
CA ASP A 95 -8.68 -32.47 -2.57
C ASP A 95 -10.21 -32.70 -2.57
N ALA A 96 -10.64 -33.89 -2.15
CA ALA A 96 -12.06 -34.23 -2.11
C ALA A 96 -12.84 -33.33 -1.13
N GLU A 97 -12.18 -32.78 -0.11
CA GLU A 97 -12.75 -31.80 0.80
C GLU A 97 -12.98 -30.44 0.12
N ASP A 98 -11.97 -29.94 -0.59
CA ASP A 98 -12.05 -28.70 -1.36
C ASP A 98 -13.10 -28.79 -2.48
N GLU A 99 -13.16 -29.93 -3.20
CA GLU A 99 -14.17 -30.14 -4.24
C GLU A 99 -15.59 -30.07 -3.66
N ARG A 100 -15.82 -30.71 -2.50
CA ARG A 100 -17.13 -30.67 -1.82
C ARG A 100 -17.46 -29.25 -1.36
N GLU A 101 -16.50 -28.52 -0.82
CA GLU A 101 -16.69 -27.14 -0.39
C GLU A 101 -17.07 -26.24 -1.58
N ILE A 102 -16.33 -26.33 -2.69
CA ILE A 102 -16.59 -25.59 -3.93
C ILE A 102 -17.98 -25.86 -4.47
N ARG A 103 -18.34 -27.14 -4.63
CA ARG A 103 -19.66 -27.52 -5.15
C ARG A 103 -20.79 -27.06 -4.23
N SER A 104 -20.62 -27.17 -2.91
CA SER A 104 -21.64 -26.74 -1.94
C SER A 104 -21.86 -25.23 -1.99
N PHE A 105 -20.79 -24.44 -2.03
CA PHE A 105 -20.86 -22.98 -2.09
C PHE A 105 -21.63 -22.46 -3.31
N PHE A 106 -21.41 -23.05 -4.49
CA PHE A 106 -22.14 -22.66 -5.70
C PHE A 106 -23.56 -23.23 -5.75
N ASN A 107 -23.78 -24.44 -5.24
CA ASN A 107 -25.10 -25.06 -5.18
C ASN A 107 -26.07 -24.28 -4.25
N GLU A 108 -25.60 -23.78 -3.11
CA GLU A 108 -26.38 -22.88 -2.22
C GLU A 108 -26.85 -21.61 -2.94
N ARG A 109 -26.15 -21.19 -3.99
CA ARG A 109 -26.47 -20.03 -4.83
C ARG A 109 -27.26 -20.41 -6.10
N ASN A 110 -27.74 -21.65 -6.19
CA ASN A 110 -28.38 -22.22 -7.37
C ASN A 110 -27.51 -22.17 -8.64
N GLN A 111 -26.18 -22.16 -8.49
CA GLN A 111 -25.26 -22.18 -9.61
C GLN A 111 -24.66 -23.57 -9.80
N LYS A 112 -24.59 -24.04 -11.05
CA LYS A 112 -24.02 -25.35 -11.37
C LYS A 112 -22.53 -25.21 -11.70
N VAL A 113 -21.70 -25.96 -10.99
CA VAL A 113 -20.27 -26.11 -11.29
C VAL A 113 -20.10 -27.16 -12.38
N GLU A 114 -19.54 -26.75 -13.52
CA GLU A 114 -19.24 -27.61 -14.67
C GLU A 114 -17.90 -28.30 -14.46
N GLU A 115 -16.83 -27.51 -14.30
CA GLU A 115 -15.46 -27.97 -14.13
C GLU A 115 -14.73 -27.21 -13.01
N ILE A 116 -13.75 -27.87 -12.40
CA ILE A 116 -12.86 -27.29 -11.39
C ILE A 116 -11.44 -27.63 -11.79
N HIS A 117 -10.62 -26.60 -11.97
CA HIS A 117 -9.24 -26.70 -12.41
C HIS A 117 -8.31 -26.24 -11.28
N PRO A 118 -7.34 -27.06 -10.84
CA PRO A 118 -6.34 -26.64 -9.86
C PRO A 118 -5.41 -25.57 -10.46
N THR A 119 -4.91 -24.66 -9.63
CA THR A 119 -3.91 -23.68 -10.05
C THR A 119 -2.51 -24.01 -9.53
N ASP A 120 -1.53 -23.22 -9.95
CA ASP A 120 -0.15 -23.22 -9.45
C ASP A 120 -0.06 -22.89 -7.95
N LYS A 121 -1.05 -22.14 -7.43
CA LYS A 121 -1.15 -21.74 -6.03
C LYS A 121 -1.94 -22.75 -5.20
N PRO A 122 -1.48 -23.09 -3.98
CA PRO A 122 -2.22 -23.99 -3.09
C PRO A 122 -3.56 -23.36 -2.71
N PHE A 123 -4.59 -24.19 -2.53
CA PHE A 123 -5.93 -23.78 -2.12
C PHE A 123 -6.67 -22.87 -3.12
N ILE A 124 -6.11 -22.61 -4.30
CA ILE A 124 -6.71 -21.76 -5.33
C ILE A 124 -7.10 -22.60 -6.55
N TYR A 125 -8.35 -22.42 -6.98
CA TYR A 125 -8.98 -23.17 -8.05
C TYR A 125 -9.65 -22.22 -9.05
N ILE A 126 -9.71 -22.61 -10.32
CA ILE A 126 -10.54 -21.95 -11.33
C ILE A 126 -11.76 -22.84 -11.57
N VAL A 127 -12.94 -22.28 -11.32
CA VAL A 127 -14.21 -22.98 -11.39
C VAL A 127 -15.02 -22.43 -12.56
N GLU A 128 -15.52 -23.32 -13.41
CA GLU A 128 -16.44 -22.96 -14.46
C GLU A 128 -17.88 -23.09 -13.95
N VAL A 129 -18.59 -21.95 -13.96
CA VAL A 129 -19.94 -21.83 -13.44
C VAL A 129 -20.78 -21.10 -14.48
N GLU A 130 -21.75 -21.79 -15.08
CA GLU A 130 -22.68 -21.21 -16.08
C GLU A 130 -21.95 -20.55 -17.26
N GLY A 131 -20.90 -21.21 -17.77
CA GLY A 131 -20.04 -20.68 -18.85
C GLY A 131 -19.17 -19.47 -18.47
N LYS A 132 -19.08 -19.13 -17.17
CA LYS A 132 -18.17 -18.11 -16.65
C LYS A 132 -17.12 -18.74 -15.76
N ARG A 133 -15.85 -18.38 -16.00
CA ARG A 133 -14.73 -18.78 -15.17
C ARG A 133 -14.64 -17.87 -13.94
N LYS A 134 -14.56 -18.48 -12.75
CA LYS A 134 -14.39 -17.79 -11.47
C LYS A 134 -13.20 -18.38 -10.75
N LYS A 135 -12.33 -17.53 -10.21
CA LYS A 135 -11.24 -17.96 -9.35
C LYS A 135 -11.72 -18.04 -7.90
N VAL A 136 -11.43 -19.13 -7.20
CA VAL A 136 -11.86 -19.35 -5.83
C VAL A 136 -10.72 -19.85 -4.95
N GLU A 137 -10.79 -19.54 -3.67
CA GLU A 137 -9.92 -20.08 -2.62
C GLU A 137 -10.74 -21.00 -1.71
N ALA A 138 -10.33 -22.28 -1.58
CA ALA A 138 -10.96 -23.30 -0.75
C ALA A 138 -9.93 -23.87 0.25
N GLY A 139 -10.31 -24.04 1.52
CA GLY A 139 -9.38 -24.48 2.60
C GLY A 139 -9.12 -23.45 3.72
N GLY A 140 -9.49 -22.18 3.53
CA GLY A 140 -9.81 -21.30 4.65
C GLY A 140 -11.25 -21.57 5.07
N PHE A 141 -11.59 -21.47 6.37
CA PHE A 141 -12.92 -21.75 6.98
C PHE A 141 -14.20 -21.34 6.19
N THR A 142 -14.10 -20.53 5.15
CA THR A 142 -15.16 -20.21 4.20
C THR A 142 -14.55 -19.97 2.83
N LEU A 143 -15.09 -20.66 1.81
CA LEU A 143 -14.74 -20.41 0.40
C LEU A 143 -14.91 -18.94 0.00
N LYS A 144 -13.89 -18.40 -0.67
CA LYS A 144 -13.88 -17.02 -1.17
C LYS A 144 -13.75 -16.99 -2.69
N ILE A 145 -14.54 -16.15 -3.34
CA ILE A 145 -14.33 -15.82 -4.75
C ILE A 145 -13.28 -14.71 -4.80
N LEU A 146 -12.23 -14.94 -5.60
CA LEU A 146 -11.19 -13.97 -5.89
C LEU A 146 -11.59 -13.28 -7.21
N GLU A 147 -12.11 -12.05 -7.11
CA GLU A 147 -12.49 -11.20 -8.26
C GLU A 147 -11.29 -10.68 -9.07
#